data_AF-A0A914JX40-F1
#
_entry.id   AF-A0A914JX40-F1
#
_cell.length_a   1.000
_cell.length_b   1.000
_cell.length_c   1.000
_cell.angle_alpha   90.00
_cell.angle_beta   90.00
_cell.angle_gamma   90.00
#
_symmetry.space_group_name_H-M   'P 1'
#
loop_
_entity.id
_entity.type
_entity.pdbx_description
1 polymer ?
#
loop_
_entity_poly.entity_id
_entity_poly.type
_entity_poly.pdbx_seq_one_letter_code
_entity_poly.pdbx_strand_id
1 'polypeptide(L)'
;MKHTVTYYITLPINKVDSEMPTKFHFRNGLDVYLTTHYYWTPVDGKGKLRVRISTSSAFPLDVGAKIKIGEQITEYNDLKMHYGWEDIYSPIIDQNLFKNNELKVSIIVVLKQRPFVF
;
A
#
# COMPACT_ATOMS: atom_id res chain seq x y z
N MET A 1 5.68 0.37 -20.15
CA MET A 1 5.49 -0.97 -19.56
C MET A 1 4.61 -0.85 -18.31
N LYS A 2 3.74 -1.84 -18.01
CA LYS A 2 2.84 -1.82 -16.85
C LYS A 2 3.10 -3.04 -15.96
N HIS A 3 3.29 -2.82 -14.66
CA HIS A 3 3.42 -3.85 -13.64
C HIS A 3 2.26 -3.78 -12.66
N THR A 4 1.83 -4.91 -12.13
CA THR A 4 0.79 -4.96 -11.10
C THR A 4 1.21 -5.93 -10.02
N VAL A 5 1.14 -5.46 -8.78
CA VAL A 5 1.39 -6.23 -7.57
C VAL A 5 0.09 -6.30 -6.80
N THR A 6 -0.26 -7.48 -6.32
CA THR A 6 -1.34 -7.67 -5.34
C THR A 6 -0.74 -8.30 -4.11
N TYR A 7 -0.96 -7.70 -2.95
CA TYR A 7 -0.48 -8.22 -1.69
C TYR A 7 -1.59 -8.18 -0.64
N TYR A 8 -1.55 -9.17 0.25
CA TYR A 8 -2.53 -9.36 1.31
C TYR A 8 -1.80 -9.30 2.63
N ILE A 9 -2.34 -8.54 3.58
CA ILE A 9 -1.84 -8.50 4.95
C ILE A 9 -2.97 -8.84 5.91
N THR A 10 -2.57 -9.39 7.05
CA THR A 10 -3.46 -9.64 8.18
C THR A 10 -3.03 -8.75 9.32
N LEU A 11 -3.91 -7.82 9.69
CA LEU A 11 -3.68 -6.89 10.79
C LEU A 11 -4.28 -7.48 12.07
N PRO A 12 -3.50 -7.65 13.14
CA PRO A 12 -4.03 -8.04 14.44
C PRO A 12 -4.59 -6.82 15.18
N ILE A 13 -5.73 -6.97 15.84
CA ILE A 13 -6.39 -5.88 16.59
C ILE A 13 -5.54 -5.34 17.76
N ASN A 14 -4.57 -6.11 18.25
CA ASN A 14 -3.78 -5.78 19.44
C ASN A 14 -2.41 -5.12 19.14
N LYS A 15 -2.05 -4.88 17.87
CA LYS A 15 -0.78 -4.20 17.55
C LYS A 15 -1.04 -2.72 17.31
N VAL A 16 -0.61 -1.91 18.27
CA VAL A 16 -0.75 -0.44 18.27
C VAL A 16 0.14 0.22 17.21
N ASP A 17 1.23 -0.45 16.84
CA ASP A 17 2.17 -0.02 15.82
C ASP A 17 2.85 -1.26 15.21
N SER A 18 2.75 -1.43 13.89
CA SER A 18 3.47 -2.50 13.20
C SER A 18 3.87 -2.11 11.79
N GLU A 19 5.10 -2.46 11.43
CA GLU A 19 5.63 -2.32 10.08
C GLU A 19 5.81 -3.69 9.43
N MET A 20 5.35 -3.82 8.19
CA MET A 20 5.37 -5.05 7.40
C MET A 20 6.00 -4.75 6.03
N PRO A 21 7.34 -4.88 5.90
CA PRO A 21 8.01 -4.69 4.63
C PRO A 21 7.81 -5.91 3.72
N THR A 22 7.53 -5.67 2.44
CA THR A 22 7.39 -6.68 1.39
C THR A 22 8.14 -6.25 0.14
N LYS A 23 8.88 -7.16 -0.49
CA LYS A 23 9.63 -6.89 -1.73
C LYS A 23 9.09 -7.75 -2.89
N PHE A 24 8.94 -7.14 -4.06
CA PHE A 24 8.60 -7.78 -5.32
C PHE A 24 9.69 -7.52 -6.35
N HIS A 25 10.21 -8.59 -6.95
CA HIS A 25 11.21 -8.52 -8.00
C HIS A 25 10.58 -8.87 -9.35
N PHE A 26 10.72 -7.98 -10.34
CA PHE A 26 10.25 -8.21 -11.70
C PHE A 26 11.39 -8.64 -12.62
N ARG A 27 11.08 -9.46 -13.64
CA ARG A 27 12.07 -10.01 -14.59
C ARG A 27 12.89 -8.97 -15.34
N ASN A 28 12.39 -7.74 -15.46
CA ASN A 28 13.10 -6.63 -16.09
C ASN A 28 14.08 -5.92 -15.14
N GLY A 29 14.34 -6.47 -13.95
CA GLY A 29 15.25 -5.89 -12.95
C GLY A 29 14.62 -4.80 -12.08
N LEU A 30 13.31 -4.53 -12.23
CA LEU A 30 12.60 -3.60 -11.35
C LEU A 30 12.28 -4.26 -10.01
N ASP A 31 12.73 -3.65 -8.92
CA ASP A 31 12.30 -3.99 -7.56
C ASP A 31 11.24 -3.01 -7.09
N VAL A 32 10.20 -3.53 -6.43
CA VAL A 32 9.15 -2.76 -5.78
C VAL A 32 9.12 -3.16 -4.31
N TYR A 33 9.19 -2.18 -3.43
CA TYR A 33 9.15 -2.36 -1.99
C TYR A 33 7.86 -1.72 -1.48
N LEU A 34 7.10 -2.50 -0.71
CA LEU A 34 5.86 -2.07 -0.09
C LEU A 34 6.06 -2.18 1.42
N THR A 35 6.12 -1.04 2.09
CA THR A 35 6.21 -0.98 3.54
C THR A 35 4.85 -0.57 4.07
N THR A 36 4.12 -1.53 4.62
CA THR A 36 2.85 -1.26 5.27
C THR A 36 3.07 -0.93 6.72
N HIS A 37 2.59 0.22 7.15
CA HIS A 37 2.63 0.67 8.53
C HIS A 37 1.21 0.80 9.04
N TYR A 38 0.86 0.00 10.03
CA TYR A 38 -0.44 0.03 10.67
C TYR A 38 -0.30 0.64 12.06
N TYR A 39 -1.12 1.65 12.33
CA TYR A 39 -1.17 2.31 13.63
C TYR A 39 -2.63 2.38 14.11
N TRP A 40 -2.80 2.12 15.41
CA TRP A 40 -4.09 2.16 16.08
C TRP A 40 -4.09 3.27 17.12
N THR A 41 -5.09 4.15 17.07
CA THR A 41 -5.30 5.14 18.13
C THR A 41 -6.31 4.57 19.13
N PRO A 42 -5.89 4.15 20.34
CA PRO A 42 -6.76 3.42 21.27
C PRO A 42 -7.95 4.24 21.76
N VAL A 43 -7.77 5.56 21.91
CA VAL A 43 -8.76 6.48 22.49
C VAL A 43 -9.99 6.64 21.58
N ASP A 44 -9.78 6.60 20.26
CA ASP A 44 -10.86 6.78 19.29
C ASP A 44 -11.41 5.45 18.73
N GLY A 45 -10.80 4.31 19.10
CA GLY A 45 -11.14 2.99 18.54
C GLY A 45 -10.95 2.91 17.02
N LYS A 46 -10.05 3.74 16.48
CA LYS A 46 -9.85 3.93 15.04
C LYS A 46 -8.43 3.54 14.65
N GLY A 47 -8.35 2.72 13.60
CA GLY A 47 -7.09 2.35 12.96
C GLY A 47 -6.86 3.10 11.67
N LYS A 48 -5.59 3.21 11.28
CA LYS A 48 -5.24 3.69 9.94
C LYS A 48 -4.01 2.96 9.43
N LEU A 49 -3.99 2.75 8.12
CA LEU A 49 -2.91 2.10 7.40
C LEU A 49 -2.20 3.16 6.55
N ARG A 50 -0.88 3.23 6.67
CA ARG A 50 -0.01 3.88 5.69
C ARG A 50 0.67 2.79 4.87
N VAL A 51 0.69 2.93 3.55
CA VAL A 51 1.49 2.07 2.68
C VAL A 51 2.49 2.96 1.96
N ARG A 52 3.77 2.73 2.23
CA ARG A 52 4.85 3.31 1.47
C ARG A 52 5.18 2.41 0.30
N ILE A 53 5.08 2.95 -0.89
CA ILE A 53 5.46 2.31 -2.15
C ILE A 53 6.80 2.90 -2.55
N SER A 54 7.85 2.08 -2.69
CA SER A 54 9.12 2.52 -3.24
C SER A 54 9.60 1.57 -4.33
N THR A 55 10.47 2.06 -5.21
CA THR A 55 10.97 1.28 -6.35
C THR A 55 12.44 1.49 -6.57
N SER A 56 13.15 0.50 -7.12
CA SER A 56 14.55 0.66 -7.56
C SER A 56 14.70 1.40 -8.88
N SER A 57 13.60 1.82 -9.51
CA SER A 57 13.64 2.54 -10.80
C SER A 57 14.35 3.88 -10.65
N ALA A 58 15.35 4.13 -11.50
CA ALA A 58 15.94 5.45 -11.68
C ALA A 58 15.04 6.39 -12.51
N PHE A 59 13.96 5.88 -13.09
CA PHE A 59 13.06 6.62 -13.96
C PHE A 59 11.74 6.97 -13.25
N PRO A 60 11.11 8.12 -13.59
CA PRO A 60 9.79 8.48 -13.09
C PRO A 60 8.74 7.43 -13.42
N LEU A 61 7.98 7.02 -12.42
CA LEU A 61 6.86 6.08 -12.56
C LEU A 61 5.55 6.78 -12.14
N ASP A 62 4.50 6.49 -12.89
CA ASP A 62 3.14 6.74 -12.44
C ASP A 62 2.68 5.55 -11.60
N VAL A 63 2.15 5.85 -10.43
CA VAL A 63 1.65 4.86 -9.49
C VAL A 63 0.15 5.00 -9.38
N GLY A 64 -0.55 3.90 -9.67
CA GLY A 64 -1.92 3.69 -9.25
C GLY A 64 -1.93 2.75 -8.06
N ALA A 65 -2.80 2.98 -7.09
CA ALA A 65 -2.96 2.06 -5.98
C ALA A 65 -4.43 1.88 -5.61
N LYS A 66 -4.75 0.73 -5.03
CA LYS A 66 -6.06 0.42 -4.49
C LYS A 66 -5.90 -0.31 -3.18
N ILE A 67 -6.56 0.19 -2.14
CA ILE A 67 -6.65 -0.45 -0.83
C ILE A 67 -8.09 -0.94 -0.66
N LYS A 68 -8.26 -2.22 -0.32
CA LYS A 68 -9.54 -2.82 0.03
C LYS A 68 -9.51 -3.35 1.46
N ILE A 69 -10.47 -2.88 2.26
CA ILE A 69 -10.67 -3.25 3.66
C ILE A 69 -12.14 -3.64 3.83
N GLY A 70 -12.41 -4.93 4.01
CA GLY A 70 -13.79 -5.44 3.96
C GLY A 70 -14.44 -5.11 2.61
N GLU A 71 -15.56 -4.38 2.64
CA GLU A 71 -16.26 -3.88 1.44
C GLU A 71 -15.79 -2.50 1.00
N GLN A 72 -15.05 -1.78 1.84
CA GLN A 72 -14.54 -0.44 1.51
C GLN A 72 -13.36 -0.53 0.56
N ILE A 73 -13.41 0.30 -0.48
CA ILE A 73 -12.38 0.42 -1.50
C ILE A 73 -11.94 1.88 -1.58
N THR A 74 -10.63 2.11 -1.60
CA THR A 74 -10.06 3.43 -1.87
C THR A 74 -9.03 3.31 -2.99
N GLU A 75 -9.19 4.15 -4.00
CA GLU A 75 -8.37 4.16 -5.21
C GLU A 75 -7.58 5.46 -5.28
N TYR A 76 -6.32 5.34 -5.67
CA TYR A 76 -5.38 6.44 -5.91
C TYR A 76 -4.96 6.34 -7.36
N ASN A 77 -5.28 7.38 -8.11
CA ASN A 77 -4.90 7.49 -9.51
C ASN A 77 -3.79 8.54 -9.63
N ASP A 78 -2.88 8.30 -10.57
CA ASP A 78 -1.88 9.27 -11.02
C ASP A 78 -0.94 9.81 -9.93
N LEU A 79 -0.62 8.98 -8.93
CA LEU A 79 0.41 9.32 -7.94
C LEU A 79 1.78 9.40 -8.64
N LYS A 80 2.52 10.46 -8.34
CA LYS A 80 3.81 10.75 -8.98
C LYS A 80 4.92 10.50 -7.98
N MET A 81 5.70 9.44 -8.19
CA MET A 81 6.89 9.21 -7.38
C MET A 81 7.97 10.23 -7.74
N HIS A 82 8.09 11.28 -6.94
CA HIS A 82 9.09 12.34 -7.14
C HIS A 82 10.47 11.98 -6.54
N TYR A 83 10.52 11.14 -5.49
CA TYR A 83 11.76 10.86 -4.72
C TYR A 83 11.99 9.35 -4.47
N GLY A 84 11.57 8.50 -5.41
CA GLY A 84 11.76 7.05 -5.30
C GLY A 84 10.82 6.33 -4.33
N TRP A 85 9.92 7.08 -3.66
CA TRP A 85 8.81 6.54 -2.86
C TRP A 85 7.56 7.41 -2.93
N GLU A 86 6.41 6.85 -2.55
CA GLU A 86 5.10 7.50 -2.40
C GLU A 86 4.35 6.86 -1.22
N ASP A 87 3.68 7.68 -0.39
CA ASP A 87 2.87 7.19 0.72
C ASP A 87 1.37 7.31 0.39
N ILE A 88 0.63 6.22 0.55
CA ILE A 88 -0.84 6.20 0.48
C ILE A 88 -1.42 5.83 1.84
N TYR A 89 -2.65 6.27 2.09
CA TYR A 89 -3.28 6.14 3.40
C TYR A 89 -4.68 5.57 3.31
N SER A 90 -4.95 4.45 3.96
CA SER A 90 -6.29 3.85 3.99
C SER A 90 -7.35 4.82 4.52
N PRO A 91 -8.63 4.52 4.24
CA PRO A 91 -9.72 5.05 5.06
C PRO A 91 -9.54 4.62 6.51
N ILE A 92 -10.30 5.26 7.40
CA ILE A 92 -10.35 4.89 8.81
C ILE A 92 -10.86 3.45 8.93
N ILE A 93 -10.12 2.65 9.69
CA ILE A 93 -10.46 1.25 9.97
C ILE A 93 -11.24 1.21 11.27
N ASP A 94 -12.48 0.75 11.19
CA ASP A 94 -13.34 0.51 12.34
C ASP A 94 -13.06 -0.88 12.95
N GLN A 95 -13.08 -0.98 14.28
CA GLN A 95 -12.87 -2.24 15.02
C GLN A 95 -13.87 -3.35 14.63
N ASN A 96 -15.08 -2.98 14.18
CA ASN A 96 -16.12 -3.93 13.77
C ASN A 96 -15.78 -4.68 12.47
N LEU A 97 -14.77 -4.22 11.72
CA LEU A 97 -14.29 -4.89 10.51
C LEU A 97 -13.44 -6.12 10.83
N PHE A 98 -12.98 -6.27 12.07
CA PHE A 98 -12.19 -7.41 12.52
C PHE A 98 -13.06 -8.63 12.72
N LYS A 99 -12.62 -9.78 12.19
CA LYS A 99 -13.24 -11.09 12.42
C LYS A 99 -12.21 -11.99 13.07
N ASN A 100 -12.55 -12.60 14.20
CA ASN A 100 -11.61 -13.40 14.99
C ASN A 100 -10.32 -12.65 15.35
N ASN A 101 -10.43 -11.37 15.72
CA ASN A 101 -9.31 -10.47 16.04
C ASN A 101 -8.33 -10.17 14.88
N GLU A 102 -8.72 -10.51 13.65
CA GLU A 102 -7.93 -10.31 12.45
C GLU A 102 -8.70 -9.48 11.41
N LEU A 103 -7.97 -8.61 10.71
CA LEU A 103 -8.47 -7.89 9.55
C LEU A 103 -7.63 -8.22 8.32
N LYS A 104 -8.28 -8.74 7.28
CA LYS A 104 -7.65 -8.98 5.98
C LYS A 104 -7.74 -7.73 5.13
N VAL A 105 -6.59 -7.22 4.72
CA VAL A 105 -6.48 -6.06 3.84
C VAL A 105 -5.84 -6.50 2.53
N SER A 106 -6.45 -6.10 1.41
CA SER A 106 -5.90 -6.35 0.07
C SER A 106 -5.42 -5.04 -0.52
N ILE A 107 -4.18 -5.01 -0.98
CA ILE A 107 -3.59 -3.80 -1.55
C ILE A 107 -3.03 -4.16 -2.93
N ILE A 108 -3.42 -3.36 -3.91
CA ILE A 108 -3.05 -3.51 -5.29
C ILE A 108 -2.26 -2.28 -5.68
N VAL A 109 -1.06 -2.48 -6.23
CA VAL A 109 -0.22 -1.41 -6.74
C VAL A 109 0.02 -1.65 -8.21
N VAL A 110 -0.24 -0.61 -9.01
CA VAL A 110 -0.05 -0.59 -10.46
C VAL A 110 1.03 0.43 -10.75
N LEU A 111 2.12 -0.01 -11.36
CA LEU A 111 3.20 0.87 -11.79
C LEU A 111 3.16 0.98 -13.32
N LYS A 112 3.16 2.21 -13.81
CA LYS A 112 3.27 2.52 -15.24
C LYS A 112 4.53 3.36 -15.45
N GLN A 113 5.41 2.87 -16.30
CA GLN A 113 6.56 3.65 -16.73
C GLN A 113 6.10 4.75 -17.68
N ARG A 114 6.46 6.01 -17.40
CA ARG A 114 6.16 7.12 -18.30
C ARG A 114 6.99 6.98 -19.58
N PRO A 115 6.40 7.20 -20.76
CA PRO A 115 7.18 7.35 -21.98
C PRO A 115 8.06 8.60 -21.86
N PHE A 116 9.30 8.51 -22.34
CA PHE A 116 10.14 9.69 -22.52
C PHE A 116 9.51 10.56 -23.61
N VAL A 117 9.21 11.81 -23.27
CA VAL A 117 8.91 12.85 -24.26
C VAL A 117 10.17 13.69 -24.35
N PHE A 118 10.90 13.54 -25.45
CA PHE A 118 12.03 14.41 -25.83
C PHE A 118 11.50 15.62 -26.57
#